data_AF-A0A2J8ABD6-F1
#
_entry.id   AF-A0A2J8ABD6-F1
#
_cell.length_a   1.000
_cell.length_b   1.000
_cell.length_c   1.000
_cell.angle_alpha   90.00
_cell.angle_beta   90.00
_cell.angle_gamma   90.00
#
_symmetry.space_group_name_H-M   'P 1'
#
loop_
_entity.id
_entity.type
_entity.pdbx_description
1 polymer ?
#
loop_
_entity_poly.entity_id
_entity_poly.type
_entity_poly.pdbx_seq_one_letter_code
_entity_poly.pdbx_strand_id
1 'polypeptide(L)'
;MLRATIRLAEHHLLPSTPYNLYVFTRRNALQRLRNGLADLQRPHLFVLPVTNESWVLPGAARDRSTWHGWVGEGIWGASYRLMGDWRLGFMPRFARERGHRYVLQLDDNSYITGAVGQDLVALFDREAYHIGVQRMAVDPPLVAWGLPELARYFLLVYQLQPKSLFQHCDPASMAGLYSATETEGGNSDLAPAQKLFDVPTHGGWDRTVLSGNCVMISLDFWFQPLVQAFVELCRASGGAVQYRWNEQGVLGMLAQIFVEEGRLLNFTFLFMHRVSAAEALLASGLSPDPSV
;
A
#
# COMPACT_ATOMS: atom_id res chain seq x y z
N MET A 1 -11.44 -13.98 -9.43
CA MET A 1 -10.28 -13.06 -9.34
C MET A 1 -9.15 -13.71 -8.55
N LEU A 2 -9.27 -13.89 -7.22
CA LEU A 2 -8.20 -14.49 -6.40
C LEU A 2 -7.62 -15.81 -6.95
N ARG A 3 -8.48 -16.75 -7.40
CA ARG A 3 -8.02 -18.01 -8.02
C ARG A 3 -7.06 -17.76 -9.19
N ALA A 4 -7.40 -16.81 -10.06
CA ALA A 4 -6.55 -16.44 -11.20
C ALA A 4 -5.25 -15.77 -10.73
N THR A 5 -5.30 -14.88 -9.74
CA THR A 5 -4.09 -14.29 -9.14
C THR A 5 -3.15 -15.36 -8.61
N ILE A 6 -3.65 -16.35 -7.86
CA ILE A 6 -2.83 -17.44 -7.33
C ILE A 6 -2.25 -18.28 -8.46
N ARG A 7 -3.06 -18.71 -9.44
CA ARG A 7 -2.58 -19.49 -10.58
C ARG A 7 -1.50 -18.77 -11.38
N LEU A 8 -1.65 -17.45 -11.57
CA LEU A 8 -0.68 -16.64 -12.28
C LEU A 8 0.61 -16.44 -11.48
N ALA A 9 0.51 -16.25 -10.16
CA ALA A 9 1.68 -16.25 -9.30
C ALA A 9 2.40 -17.61 -9.32
N GLU A 10 1.67 -18.72 -9.22
CA GLU A 10 2.19 -20.10 -9.32
C GLU A 10 2.91 -20.34 -10.65
N HIS A 11 2.45 -19.72 -11.74
CA HIS A 11 3.06 -19.88 -13.04
C HIS A 11 4.31 -19.01 -13.23
N HIS A 12 4.28 -17.77 -12.74
CA HIS A 12 5.25 -16.75 -13.14
C HIS A 12 6.22 -16.30 -12.05
N LEU A 13 5.84 -16.38 -10.78
CA LEU A 13 6.62 -15.88 -9.63
C LEU A 13 7.16 -17.02 -8.77
N LEU A 14 6.24 -17.83 -8.24
CA LEU A 14 6.53 -18.84 -7.23
C LEU A 14 7.52 -19.95 -7.66
N PRO A 15 7.69 -20.30 -8.96
CA PRO A 15 8.71 -21.25 -9.37
C PRO A 15 10.14 -20.75 -9.15
N SER A 16 10.34 -19.44 -9.06
CA SER A 16 11.65 -18.80 -8.99
C SER A 16 11.95 -18.17 -7.63
N THR A 17 10.94 -17.96 -6.79
CA THR A 17 11.08 -17.21 -5.52
C THR A 17 10.54 -18.05 -4.36
N PRO A 18 11.30 -18.26 -3.27
CA PRO A 18 10.82 -18.99 -2.09
C PRO A 18 9.67 -18.23 -1.42
N TYR A 19 8.64 -18.96 -0.98
CA TYR A 19 7.41 -18.33 -0.52
C TYR A 19 6.65 -19.10 0.57
N ASN A 20 5.86 -18.36 1.33
CA ASN A 20 4.62 -18.83 1.94
C ASN A 20 3.52 -17.83 1.54
N LEU A 21 2.41 -18.35 1.02
CA LEU A 21 1.29 -17.55 0.53
C LEU A 21 0.20 -17.50 1.60
N TYR A 22 -0.07 -16.31 2.12
CA TYR A 22 -1.11 -16.08 3.13
C TYR A 22 -2.30 -15.35 2.53
N VAL A 23 -3.47 -15.96 2.63
CA VAL A 23 -4.75 -15.38 2.19
C VAL A 23 -5.59 -15.07 3.43
N PHE A 24 -5.79 -13.78 3.70
CA PHE A 24 -6.60 -13.32 4.82
C PHE A 24 -8.04 -13.08 4.39
N THR A 25 -9.00 -13.55 5.20
CA THR A 25 -10.43 -13.35 4.94
C THR A 25 -11.23 -13.18 6.23
N ARG A 26 -12.48 -12.73 6.14
CA ARG A 26 -13.36 -12.65 7.31
C ARG A 26 -13.70 -14.05 7.81
N ARG A 27 -13.87 -14.20 9.13
CA ARG A 27 -14.15 -15.51 9.77
C ARG A 27 -15.36 -16.23 9.15
N ASN A 28 -16.42 -15.50 8.80
CA ASN A 28 -17.62 -16.08 8.19
C ASN A 28 -17.43 -16.51 6.72
N ALA A 29 -16.38 -16.01 6.04
CA ALA A 29 -16.04 -16.40 4.66
C ALA A 29 -14.95 -17.49 4.60
N LEU A 30 -14.33 -17.83 5.74
CA LEU A 30 -13.16 -18.70 5.82
C LEU A 30 -13.39 -20.08 5.18
N GLN A 31 -14.45 -20.78 5.57
CA GLN A 31 -14.70 -22.13 5.06
C GLN A 31 -15.02 -22.13 3.57
N ARG A 32 -15.85 -21.16 3.13
CA ARG A 32 -16.17 -20.99 1.70
C ARG A 32 -14.92 -20.73 0.88
N LEU A 33 -14.01 -19.89 1.38
CA LEU A 33 -12.76 -19.60 0.70
C LEU A 33 -11.82 -20.80 0.65
N ARG A 34 -11.69 -21.56 1.75
CA ARG A 34 -10.91 -22.81 1.78
C ARG A 34 -11.42 -23.82 0.76
N ASN A 35 -12.73 -24.01 0.69
CA ASN A 35 -13.36 -24.92 -0.27
C ASN A 35 -13.13 -24.42 -1.70
N GLY A 36 -13.31 -23.12 -1.95
CA GLY A 36 -13.10 -22.51 -3.27
C GLY A 36 -11.64 -22.43 -3.72
N LEU A 37 -10.68 -22.77 -2.86
CA LEU A 37 -9.25 -22.87 -3.16
C LEU A 37 -8.72 -24.30 -2.97
N ALA A 38 -9.59 -25.30 -2.75
CA ALA A 38 -9.17 -26.64 -2.32
C ALA A 38 -8.24 -27.34 -3.33
N ASP A 39 -8.46 -27.14 -4.63
CA ASP A 39 -7.62 -27.62 -5.72
C ASP A 39 -6.28 -26.89 -5.85
N LEU A 40 -6.18 -25.69 -5.26
CA LEU A 40 -4.96 -24.89 -5.17
C LEU A 40 -4.27 -25.02 -3.80
N GLN A 41 -4.79 -25.84 -2.87
CA GLN A 41 -4.17 -26.03 -1.57
C GLN A 41 -2.83 -26.76 -1.71
N ARG A 42 -1.75 -25.99 -1.60
CA ARG A 42 -0.37 -26.44 -1.53
C ARG A 42 0.14 -26.35 -0.08
N PRO A 43 1.23 -27.05 0.28
CA PRO A 43 1.85 -26.97 1.61
C PRO A 43 2.19 -25.53 2.07
N HIS A 44 2.33 -24.61 1.12
CA HIS A 44 2.72 -23.22 1.34
C HIS A 44 1.55 -22.22 1.20
N LEU A 45 0.31 -22.67 0.99
CA LEU A 45 -0.88 -21.82 0.93
C LEU A 45 -1.66 -21.88 2.25
N PHE A 46 -1.80 -20.74 2.92
CA PHE A 46 -2.49 -20.62 4.21
C PHE A 46 -3.68 -19.69 4.10
N VAL A 47 -4.89 -20.20 4.30
CA VAL A 47 -6.12 -19.38 4.38
C VAL A 47 -6.46 -19.12 5.85
N LEU A 48 -6.34 -17.86 6.26
CA LEU A 48 -6.40 -17.41 7.65
C LEU A 48 -7.55 -16.41 7.86
N PRO A 49 -8.21 -16.44 9.03
CA PRO A 49 -9.14 -15.38 9.39
C PRO A 49 -8.38 -14.11 9.78
N VAL A 50 -8.90 -12.96 9.36
CA VAL A 50 -8.60 -11.69 10.00
C VAL A 50 -9.18 -11.75 11.43
N THR A 51 -8.35 -11.50 12.43
CA THR A 51 -8.80 -11.50 13.83
C THR A 51 -9.52 -10.18 14.13
N ASN A 52 -10.49 -10.21 15.04
CA ASN A 52 -11.25 -9.01 15.39
C ASN A 52 -10.33 -7.93 15.94
N GLU A 53 -9.31 -8.31 16.69
CA GLU A 53 -8.32 -7.43 17.31
C GLU A 53 -7.42 -6.75 16.26
N SER A 54 -7.20 -7.40 15.12
CA SER A 54 -6.40 -6.82 14.02
C SER A 54 -7.20 -5.85 13.14
N TRP A 55 -8.53 -5.91 13.15
CA TRP A 55 -9.40 -5.19 12.22
C TRP A 55 -10.28 -4.17 12.94
N VAL A 56 -9.66 -3.30 13.72
CA VAL A 56 -10.32 -2.28 14.55
C VAL A 56 -9.92 -0.89 14.09
N LEU A 57 -10.90 0.02 14.03
CA LEU A 57 -10.62 1.43 13.75
C LEU A 57 -9.88 2.05 14.95
N PRO A 58 -8.85 2.88 14.73
CA PRO A 58 -8.24 3.66 15.79
C PRO A 58 -9.29 4.44 16.60
N GLY A 59 -9.02 4.74 17.87
CA GLY A 59 -9.96 5.53 18.70
C GLY A 59 -10.35 6.87 18.06
N ALA A 60 -9.40 7.53 17.40
CA ALA A 60 -9.58 8.78 16.67
C ALA A 60 -10.56 8.69 15.47
N ALA A 61 -10.91 7.48 15.04
CA ALA A 61 -11.74 7.19 13.88
C ALA A 61 -13.21 6.87 14.22
N ARG A 62 -13.63 7.02 15.49
CA ARG A 62 -14.99 6.70 15.94
C ARG A 62 -16.06 7.63 15.36
N ASP A 63 -15.72 8.89 15.12
CA ASP A 63 -16.64 9.86 14.55
C ASP A 63 -16.59 9.86 13.02
N ARG A 64 -17.59 9.23 12.39
CA ARG A 64 -17.70 9.15 10.93
C ARG A 64 -17.99 10.48 10.26
N SER A 65 -18.48 11.49 10.99
CA SER A 65 -18.73 12.82 10.42
C SER A 65 -17.44 13.52 9.98
N THR A 66 -16.29 13.08 10.50
CA THR A 66 -14.96 13.61 10.18
C THR A 66 -14.31 12.93 8.96
N TRP A 67 -14.98 11.97 8.33
CA TRP A 67 -14.39 11.19 7.24
C TRP A 67 -14.57 11.92 5.90
N HIS A 68 -13.48 12.44 5.34
CA HIS A 68 -13.47 13.11 4.04
C HIS A 68 -13.59 12.13 2.87
N GLY A 69 -14.19 12.59 1.76
CA GLY A 69 -14.51 11.75 0.61
C GLY A 69 -15.70 10.81 0.83
N TRP A 70 -16.45 11.01 1.93
CA TRP A 70 -17.74 10.36 2.18
C TRP A 70 -18.86 11.23 1.61
N VAL A 71 -18.98 11.30 0.28
CA VAL A 71 -20.14 11.95 -0.36
C VAL A 71 -21.04 10.85 -0.94
N GLY A 72 -22.27 10.77 -0.41
CA GLY A 72 -23.45 10.10 -0.97
C GLY A 72 -23.25 8.73 -1.63
N GLU A 73 -22.98 7.68 -0.85
CA GLU A 73 -22.68 6.29 -1.25
C GLU A 73 -21.19 5.91 -1.37
N GLY A 74 -20.27 6.86 -1.17
CA GLY A 74 -18.89 6.65 -0.71
C GLY A 74 -18.04 5.59 -1.42
N ILE A 75 -17.18 6.04 -2.35
CA ILE A 75 -16.17 5.25 -3.09
C ILE A 75 -15.23 4.45 -2.14
N TRP A 76 -15.03 4.90 -0.89
CA TRP A 76 -14.08 4.31 0.08
C TRP A 76 -14.72 4.08 1.46
N GLY A 77 -15.37 2.93 1.64
CA GLY A 77 -16.00 2.55 2.91
C GLY A 77 -15.02 2.21 4.04
N ALA A 78 -15.57 2.01 5.25
CA ALA A 78 -14.78 1.69 6.46
C ALA A 78 -13.82 0.49 6.27
N SER A 79 -14.24 -0.53 5.53
CA SER A 79 -13.40 -1.71 5.26
C SER A 79 -12.16 -1.38 4.43
N TYR A 80 -12.26 -0.42 3.50
CA TYR A 80 -11.12 0.00 2.66
C TYR A 80 -10.07 0.79 3.47
N ARG A 81 -10.53 1.63 4.40
CA ARG A 81 -9.67 2.40 5.31
C ARG A 81 -8.96 1.48 6.32
N LEU A 82 -9.72 0.54 6.88
CA LEU A 82 -9.17 -0.49 7.77
C LEU A 82 -8.14 -1.38 7.07
N MET A 83 -8.39 -1.72 5.80
CA MET A 83 -7.44 -2.49 5.00
C MET A 83 -6.10 -1.76 4.87
N GLY A 84 -6.12 -0.45 4.60
CA GLY A 84 -4.90 0.36 4.52
C GLY A 84 -4.13 0.42 5.85
N ASP A 85 -4.81 0.68 6.96
CA ASP A 85 -4.17 0.65 8.30
C ASP A 85 -3.63 -0.74 8.65
N TRP A 86 -4.39 -1.79 8.33
CA TRP A 86 -4.00 -3.17 8.58
C TRP A 86 -2.71 -3.56 7.84
N ARG A 87 -2.54 -3.06 6.61
CA ARG A 87 -1.32 -3.24 5.80
C ARG A 87 -0.11 -2.48 6.35
N LEU A 88 -0.32 -1.37 7.04
CA LEU A 88 0.75 -0.62 7.72
C LEU A 88 1.12 -1.21 9.09
N GLY A 89 0.15 -1.79 9.80
CA GLY A 89 0.36 -2.30 11.15
C GLY A 89 0.55 -3.81 11.22
N PHE A 90 -0.55 -4.54 11.01
CA PHE A 90 -0.61 -5.97 11.29
C PHE A 90 0.19 -6.80 10.28
N MET A 91 0.03 -6.55 8.98
CA MET A 91 0.63 -7.36 7.92
C MET A 91 2.16 -7.56 8.07
N PRO A 92 2.99 -6.49 8.16
CA PRO A 92 4.43 -6.64 8.30
C PRO A 92 4.82 -7.31 9.63
N ARG A 93 4.08 -7.05 10.71
CA ARG A 93 4.31 -7.67 12.02
C ARG A 93 4.06 -9.17 11.98
N PHE A 94 2.91 -9.57 11.44
CA PHE A 94 2.56 -10.97 11.24
C PHE A 94 3.64 -11.69 10.43
N ALA A 95 4.09 -11.09 9.32
CA ALA A 95 5.12 -11.70 8.49
C ALA A 95 6.43 -11.91 9.27
N ARG A 96 6.89 -10.88 10.00
CA ARG A 96 8.12 -10.95 10.80
C ARG A 96 8.04 -12.00 11.91
N GLU A 97 6.92 -12.05 12.63
CA GLU A 97 6.69 -13.04 13.71
C GLU A 97 6.68 -14.49 13.19
N ARG A 98 6.43 -14.70 11.88
CA ARG A 98 6.53 -16.01 11.22
C ARG A 98 7.91 -16.30 10.63
N GLY A 99 8.91 -15.46 10.93
CA GLY A 99 10.28 -15.65 10.49
C GLY A 99 10.54 -15.21 9.04
N HIS A 100 9.62 -14.46 8.43
CA HIS A 100 9.85 -13.89 7.10
C HIS A 100 10.79 -12.69 7.18
N ARG A 101 11.57 -12.49 6.11
CA ARG A 101 12.44 -11.32 5.91
C ARG A 101 11.82 -10.28 4.99
N TYR A 102 10.89 -10.70 4.14
CA TYR A 102 10.22 -9.86 3.15
C TYR A 102 8.72 -10.16 3.17
N VAL A 103 7.92 -9.16 2.80
CA VAL A 103 6.50 -9.35 2.48
C VAL A 103 6.23 -8.82 1.08
N LEU A 104 5.66 -9.65 0.21
CA LEU A 104 5.08 -9.22 -1.07
C LEU A 104 3.57 -9.17 -0.91
N GLN A 105 3.02 -7.96 -0.96
CA GLN A 105 1.59 -7.70 -0.99
C GLN A 105 1.10 -7.78 -2.44
N LEU A 106 0.00 -8.49 -2.67
CA LEU A 106 -0.66 -8.62 -3.97
C LEU A 106 -2.18 -8.61 -3.77
N ASP A 107 -2.88 -7.70 -4.46
CA ASP A 107 -4.35 -7.68 -4.43
C ASP A 107 -4.93 -8.88 -5.20
N ASP A 108 -6.17 -9.29 -4.87
CA ASP A 108 -6.86 -10.43 -5.48
C ASP A 108 -7.32 -10.21 -6.94
N ASN A 109 -7.15 -9.00 -7.45
CA ASN A 109 -7.38 -8.58 -8.84
C ASN A 109 -6.11 -7.97 -9.49
N SER A 110 -4.95 -8.35 -8.95
CA SER A 110 -3.63 -8.06 -9.48
C SER A 110 -3.00 -9.33 -10.00
N TYR A 111 -2.34 -9.23 -11.15
CA TYR A 111 -1.90 -10.38 -11.92
C TYR A 111 -0.49 -10.16 -12.42
N ILE A 112 0.44 -11.03 -12.02
CA ILE A 112 1.77 -11.14 -12.65
C ILE A 112 1.56 -12.03 -13.87
N THR A 113 1.65 -11.47 -15.08
CA THR A 113 1.26 -12.15 -16.33
C THR A 113 2.43 -12.60 -17.19
N GLY A 114 3.66 -12.35 -16.74
CA GLY A 114 4.87 -12.81 -17.39
C GLY A 114 5.89 -13.30 -16.37
N ALA A 115 6.77 -14.20 -16.81
CA ALA A 115 7.75 -14.82 -15.94
C ALA A 115 8.62 -13.77 -15.24
N VAL A 116 8.72 -13.86 -13.92
CA VAL A 116 9.61 -13.00 -13.11
C VAL A 116 11.07 -13.33 -13.40
N GLY A 117 11.36 -14.61 -13.70
CA GLY A 117 12.66 -15.05 -14.23
C GLY A 117 13.82 -15.03 -13.24
N GLN A 118 13.59 -14.61 -11.99
CA GLN A 118 14.61 -14.54 -10.94
C GLN A 118 14.00 -14.66 -9.55
N ASP A 119 14.81 -15.11 -8.60
CA ASP A 119 14.46 -15.11 -7.19
C ASP A 119 14.42 -13.67 -6.65
N LEU A 120 13.22 -13.18 -6.30
CA LEU A 120 13.05 -11.83 -5.75
C LEU A 120 13.69 -11.68 -4.36
N VAL A 121 13.75 -12.74 -3.55
CA VAL A 121 14.42 -12.68 -2.24
C VAL A 121 15.92 -12.53 -2.44
N ALA A 122 16.53 -13.36 -3.30
CA ALA A 122 17.94 -13.26 -3.61
C ALA A 122 18.31 -11.93 -4.29
N LEU A 123 17.42 -11.38 -5.13
CA LEU A 123 17.57 -10.05 -5.72
C LEU A 123 17.61 -8.97 -4.63
N PHE A 124 16.65 -8.98 -3.71
CA PHE A 124 16.60 -8.01 -2.61
C PHE A 124 17.81 -8.13 -1.69
N ASP A 125 18.28 -9.35 -1.43
CA ASP A 125 19.48 -9.59 -0.64
C ASP A 125 20.74 -9.02 -1.32
N ARG A 126 20.94 -9.33 -2.60
CA ARG A 126 22.13 -8.92 -3.35
C ARG A 126 22.21 -7.42 -3.56
N GLU A 127 21.10 -6.81 -3.94
CA GLU A 127 21.03 -5.37 -4.26
C GLU A 127 20.60 -4.52 -3.04
N ALA A 128 20.45 -5.15 -1.87
CA ALA A 128 19.96 -4.57 -0.62
C ALA A 128 18.71 -3.66 -0.77
N TYR A 129 17.75 -4.06 -1.62
CA TYR A 129 16.53 -3.29 -1.82
C TYR A 129 15.69 -3.22 -0.54
N HIS A 130 15.14 -2.03 -0.26
CA HIS A 130 14.24 -1.81 0.87
C HIS A 130 12.77 -2.01 0.48
N ILE A 131 12.40 -1.51 -0.69
CA ILE A 131 11.04 -1.58 -1.23
C ILE A 131 11.13 -1.89 -2.72
N GLY A 132 10.24 -2.73 -3.22
CA GLY A 132 9.99 -2.93 -4.64
C GLY A 132 8.52 -2.68 -4.97
N VAL A 133 8.23 -2.00 -6.07
CA VAL A 133 6.87 -1.65 -6.46
C VAL A 133 6.67 -1.88 -7.95
N GLN A 134 5.45 -2.24 -8.35
CA GLN A 134 5.12 -2.33 -9.76
C GLN A 134 4.84 -0.96 -10.41
N ARG A 135 4.26 -0.04 -9.65
CA ARG A 135 3.81 1.26 -10.16
C ARG A 135 3.90 2.34 -9.11
N MET A 136 4.48 3.46 -9.50
CA MET A 136 4.31 4.75 -8.81
C MET A 136 3.15 5.52 -9.44
N ALA A 137 2.41 6.27 -8.64
CA ALA A 137 1.27 7.06 -9.09
C ALA A 137 1.20 8.39 -8.33
N VAL A 138 0.38 9.32 -8.81
CA VAL A 138 0.05 10.54 -8.09
C VAL A 138 -1.34 10.39 -7.50
N ASP A 139 -1.47 10.59 -6.19
CA ASP A 139 -2.75 10.48 -5.50
C ASP A 139 -3.58 11.78 -5.60
N PRO A 140 -4.92 11.71 -5.54
CA PRO A 140 -5.77 12.90 -5.45
C PRO A 140 -5.45 13.78 -4.23
N PRO A 141 -5.56 15.11 -4.30
CA PRO A 141 -5.20 16.02 -3.21
C PRO A 141 -5.81 15.66 -1.85
N LEU A 142 -7.14 15.46 -1.82
CA LEU A 142 -7.89 15.22 -0.58
C LEU A 142 -7.48 13.96 0.17
N VAL A 143 -6.95 12.95 -0.52
CA VAL A 143 -6.71 11.64 0.08
C VAL A 143 -5.43 11.61 0.89
N ALA A 144 -4.51 12.52 0.59
CA ALA A 144 -3.19 12.68 1.18
C ALA A 144 -3.08 13.95 2.03
N TRP A 145 -4.18 14.70 2.16
CA TRP A 145 -4.24 15.95 2.89
C TRP A 145 -3.74 15.80 4.32
N GLY A 146 -2.83 16.68 4.75
CA GLY A 146 -2.21 16.69 6.07
C GLY A 146 -0.99 15.76 6.23
N LEU A 147 -0.76 14.83 5.29
CA LEU A 147 0.38 13.90 5.36
C LEU A 147 1.74 14.63 5.25
N PRO A 148 1.97 15.57 4.31
CA PRO A 148 3.25 16.27 4.24
C PRO A 148 3.49 17.17 5.46
N GLU A 149 2.45 17.74 6.08
CA GLU A 149 2.56 18.49 7.34
C GLU A 149 2.97 17.59 8.51
N LEU A 150 2.40 16.38 8.59
CA LEU A 150 2.80 15.40 9.60
C LEU A 150 4.25 14.94 9.37
N ALA A 151 4.66 14.74 8.12
CA ALA A 151 6.04 14.43 7.76
C ALA A 151 6.99 15.57 8.16
N ARG A 152 6.64 16.82 7.86
CA ARG A 152 7.38 18.01 8.29
C ARG A 152 7.56 18.04 9.81
N TYR A 153 6.49 17.82 10.57
CA TYR A 153 6.58 17.72 12.04
C TYR A 153 7.58 16.64 12.46
N PHE A 154 7.49 15.43 11.89
CA PHE A 154 8.38 14.32 12.21
C PHE A 154 9.85 14.65 11.92
N LEU A 155 10.15 15.21 10.74
CA LEU A 155 11.51 15.58 10.35
C LEU A 155 12.12 16.64 11.28
N LEU A 156 11.32 17.62 11.70
CA LEU A 156 11.77 18.66 12.63
C LEU A 156 12.07 18.10 14.02
N VAL A 157 11.19 17.25 14.55
CA VAL A 157 11.34 16.66 15.90
C VAL A 157 12.55 15.74 15.97
N TYR A 158 12.75 14.90 14.95
CA TYR A 158 13.85 13.94 14.90
C TYR A 158 15.12 14.49 14.22
N GLN A 159 15.11 15.75 13.78
CA GLN A 159 16.21 16.43 13.08
C GLN A 159 16.74 15.62 11.88
N LEU A 160 15.83 15.04 11.11
CA LEU A 160 16.18 14.16 10.00
C LEU A 160 16.34 14.93 8.69
N GLN A 161 17.33 14.52 7.90
CA GLN A 161 17.45 14.89 6.51
C GLN A 161 16.82 13.78 5.65
N PRO A 162 15.73 14.06 4.92
CA PRO A 162 15.10 13.05 4.08
C PRO A 162 16.00 12.73 2.87
N LYS A 163 15.85 11.52 2.32
CA LYS A 163 16.68 11.05 1.21
C LYS A 163 16.35 11.74 -0.12
N SER A 164 15.07 11.69 -0.53
CA SER A 164 14.62 12.26 -1.81
C SER A 164 13.36 13.12 -1.69
N LEU A 165 12.73 13.17 -0.51
CA LEU A 165 11.45 13.88 -0.31
C LEU A 165 11.41 15.31 -0.86
N PHE A 166 12.46 16.10 -0.69
CA PHE A 166 12.44 17.48 -1.17
C PHE A 166 12.42 17.59 -2.69
N GLN A 167 12.82 16.56 -3.44
CA GLN A 167 12.67 16.52 -4.90
C GLN A 167 11.20 16.42 -5.32
N HIS A 168 10.34 15.96 -4.41
CA HIS A 168 8.90 15.83 -4.56
C HIS A 168 8.13 17.02 -3.98
N CYS A 169 8.82 18.11 -3.65
CA CYS A 169 8.23 19.29 -3.02
C CYS A 169 8.48 20.53 -3.86
N ASP A 170 7.51 21.44 -3.87
CA ASP A 170 7.66 22.79 -4.43
C ASP A 170 7.30 23.84 -3.36
N PRO A 171 8.27 24.63 -2.85
CA PRO A 171 9.71 24.59 -3.19
C PRO A 171 10.40 23.34 -2.64
N ALA A 172 11.52 22.94 -3.25
CA ALA A 172 12.30 21.75 -2.92
C ALA A 172 13.03 21.83 -1.56
N SER A 173 12.27 21.92 -0.48
CA SER A 173 12.73 22.12 0.89
C SER A 173 11.62 21.80 1.90
N MET A 174 11.92 21.96 3.20
CA MET A 174 10.93 21.90 4.29
C MET A 174 9.75 22.86 4.08
N ALA A 175 9.94 23.96 3.36
CA ALA A 175 8.87 24.92 3.06
C ALA A 175 7.85 24.41 2.04
N GLY A 176 8.21 23.45 1.19
CA GLY A 176 7.29 22.78 0.25
C GLY A 176 6.59 21.55 0.82
N LEU A 177 6.80 21.23 2.10
CA LEU A 177 6.07 20.14 2.77
C LEU A 177 4.73 20.62 3.32
N TYR A 178 3.79 20.82 2.41
CA TYR A 178 2.40 21.13 2.69
C TYR A 178 1.47 20.50 1.64
N SER A 179 0.19 20.44 2.00
CA SER A 179 -0.90 19.97 1.15
C SER A 179 -1.44 21.14 0.33
N ALA A 180 -1.23 21.10 -0.99
CA ALA A 180 -1.84 22.08 -1.89
C ALA A 180 -3.24 21.64 -2.33
N THR A 181 -4.13 22.61 -2.57
CA THR A 181 -5.50 22.36 -3.04
C THR A 181 -5.63 22.29 -4.56
N GLU A 182 -4.54 22.11 -5.32
CA GLU A 182 -4.62 22.01 -6.79
C GLU A 182 -5.61 20.91 -7.17
N THR A 183 -6.74 21.31 -7.71
CA THR A 183 -7.73 20.38 -8.26
C THR A 183 -7.88 20.68 -9.73
N GLU A 184 -7.24 19.88 -10.58
CA GLU A 184 -7.80 19.65 -11.92
C GLU A 184 -9.22 19.11 -11.70
N GLY A 185 -10.24 19.92 -11.99
CA GLY A 185 -11.65 19.53 -11.88
C GLY A 185 -12.44 20.07 -10.67
N GLY A 186 -11.88 20.98 -9.86
CA GLY A 186 -12.64 21.74 -8.85
C GLY A 186 -13.26 20.89 -7.74
N ASN A 187 -12.50 20.62 -6.68
CA ASN A 187 -13.10 19.98 -5.50
C ASN A 187 -13.68 21.04 -4.56
N SER A 188 -14.99 21.25 -4.63
CA SER A 188 -15.72 22.20 -3.77
C SER A 188 -15.55 21.93 -2.27
N ASP A 189 -15.20 20.70 -1.89
CA ASP A 189 -15.06 20.31 -0.48
C ASP A 189 -13.86 20.99 0.20
N LEU A 190 -12.88 21.45 -0.58
CA LEU A 190 -11.70 22.18 -0.08
C LEU A 190 -11.91 23.70 -0.03
N ALA A 191 -12.95 24.24 -0.67
CA ALA A 191 -13.19 25.67 -0.73
C ALA A 191 -13.36 26.35 0.65
N PRO A 192 -14.00 25.73 1.65
CA PRO A 192 -14.05 26.29 3.00
C PRO A 192 -12.67 26.36 3.66
N ALA A 193 -11.85 25.31 3.49
CA ALA A 193 -10.50 25.25 4.07
C ALA A 193 -9.57 26.30 3.43
N GLN A 194 -9.64 26.46 2.09
CA GLN A 194 -8.93 27.52 1.37
C GLN A 194 -9.20 28.91 1.95
N LYS A 195 -10.48 29.21 2.21
CA LYS A 195 -10.90 30.52 2.73
C LYS A 195 -10.52 30.74 4.20
N LEU A 196 -10.53 29.68 5.01
CA LEU A 196 -10.31 29.78 6.45
C LEU A 196 -8.83 29.75 6.85
N PHE A 197 -8.00 29.03 6.10
CA PHE A 197 -6.62 28.72 6.52
C PHE A 197 -5.53 29.21 5.55
N ASP A 198 -5.90 30.03 4.56
CA ASP A 198 -4.99 30.53 3.51
C ASP A 198 -4.16 29.40 2.89
N VAL A 199 -4.83 28.28 2.59
CA VAL A 199 -4.13 27.07 2.16
C VAL A 199 -3.58 27.29 0.76
N PRO A 200 -2.29 26.99 0.51
CA PRO A 200 -1.70 27.16 -0.81
C PRO A 200 -2.49 26.42 -1.89
N THR A 201 -2.70 27.11 -3.00
CA THR A 201 -3.41 26.57 -4.15
C THR A 201 -2.51 25.87 -5.14
N HIS A 202 -1.19 25.97 -4.98
CA HIS A 202 -0.17 25.37 -5.84
C HIS A 202 1.10 24.97 -5.08
N GLY A 203 1.91 24.14 -5.73
CA GLY A 203 3.16 23.58 -5.17
C GLY A 203 2.90 22.49 -4.13
N GLY A 204 3.72 22.46 -3.08
CA GLY A 204 3.61 21.48 -2.01
C GLY A 204 4.21 20.13 -2.38
N TRP A 205 3.83 19.08 -1.64
CA TRP A 205 4.22 17.71 -1.98
C TRP A 205 3.44 17.21 -3.20
N ASP A 206 4.14 16.60 -4.16
CA ASP A 206 3.59 16.15 -5.45
C ASP A 206 2.63 14.95 -5.35
N ARG A 207 2.50 14.36 -4.15
CA ARG A 207 1.63 13.21 -3.86
C ARG A 207 2.03 11.95 -4.62
N THR A 208 3.32 11.79 -4.92
CA THR A 208 3.87 10.56 -5.47
C THR A 208 3.77 9.43 -4.44
N VAL A 209 3.00 8.40 -4.78
CA VAL A 209 2.70 7.23 -3.94
C VAL A 209 3.17 5.93 -4.57
N LEU A 210 3.40 4.92 -3.73
CA LEU A 210 3.71 3.56 -4.17
C LEU A 210 2.42 2.76 -4.24
N SER A 211 2.05 2.25 -5.41
CA SER A 211 0.77 1.55 -5.57
C SER A 211 0.74 0.27 -4.72
N GLY A 212 -0.26 0.15 -3.83
CA GLY A 212 -0.38 -0.99 -2.91
C GLY A 212 -0.77 -2.31 -3.58
N ASN A 213 -1.12 -2.33 -4.85
CA ASN A 213 -1.63 -3.55 -5.49
C ASN A 213 -0.56 -4.63 -5.75
N CYS A 214 0.73 -4.24 -5.81
CA CYS A 214 1.89 -5.12 -5.90
C CYS A 214 3.12 -4.40 -5.33
N VAL A 215 3.45 -4.69 -4.07
CA VAL A 215 4.57 -4.06 -3.35
C VAL A 215 5.30 -5.09 -2.48
N MET A 216 6.62 -5.12 -2.58
CA MET A 216 7.50 -5.93 -1.75
C MET A 216 8.24 -5.03 -0.76
N ILE A 217 8.30 -5.43 0.51
CA ILE A 217 8.90 -4.64 1.59
C ILE A 217 9.90 -5.52 2.33
N SER A 218 11.12 -5.02 2.51
CA SER A 218 12.11 -5.56 3.45
C SER A 218 11.63 -5.31 4.88
N LEU A 219 11.47 -6.38 5.66
CA LEU A 219 11.03 -6.27 7.05
C LEU A 219 12.15 -5.75 7.96
N ASP A 220 13.42 -5.98 7.62
CA ASP A 220 14.53 -5.38 8.34
C ASP A 220 14.52 -3.85 8.21
N PHE A 221 14.23 -3.34 7.01
CA PHE A 221 14.00 -1.92 6.77
C PHE A 221 12.73 -1.41 7.47
N TRP A 222 11.60 -2.11 7.28
CA TRP A 222 10.31 -1.71 7.84
C TRP A 222 10.40 -1.49 9.35
N PHE A 223 11.09 -2.39 10.05
CA PHE A 223 11.20 -2.38 11.50
C PHE A 223 12.39 -1.58 12.05
N GLN A 224 13.05 -0.75 11.23
CA GLN A 224 14.00 0.22 11.77
C GLN A 224 13.28 1.20 12.71
N PRO A 225 13.93 1.65 13.81
CA PRO A 225 13.26 2.46 14.83
C PRO A 225 12.57 3.72 14.30
N LEU A 226 13.24 4.48 13.44
CA LEU A 226 12.69 5.72 12.88
C LEU A 226 11.56 5.45 11.86
N VAL A 227 11.67 4.36 11.10
CA VAL A 227 10.63 3.94 10.16
C VAL A 227 9.36 3.55 10.93
N GLN A 228 9.49 2.74 11.98
CA GLN A 228 8.36 2.40 12.84
C GLN A 228 7.76 3.62 13.55
N ALA A 229 8.59 4.52 14.09
CA ALA A 229 8.10 5.73 14.72
C ALA A 229 7.27 6.59 13.77
N PHE A 230 7.67 6.69 12.51
CA PHE A 230 6.90 7.42 11.49
C PHE A 230 5.58 6.70 11.15
N VAL A 231 5.63 5.39 10.90
CA VAL A 231 4.42 4.59 10.62
C VAL A 231 3.43 4.67 11.78
N GLU A 232 3.88 4.54 13.02
CA GLU A 232 3.05 4.64 14.21
C GLU A 232 2.46 6.04 14.37
N LEU A 233 3.23 7.11 14.08
CA LEU A 233 2.71 8.47 14.05
C LEU A 233 1.59 8.64 13.02
N CYS A 234 1.78 8.16 11.79
CA CYS A 234 0.76 8.19 10.75
C CYS A 234 -0.51 7.45 11.18
N ARG A 235 -0.37 6.25 11.76
CA ARG A 235 -1.51 5.45 12.22
C ARG A 235 -2.23 6.09 13.42
N ALA A 236 -1.48 6.63 14.37
CA ALA A 236 -2.01 7.28 15.57
C ALA A 236 -2.74 8.60 15.26
N SER A 237 -2.35 9.30 14.19
CA SER A 237 -3.00 10.55 13.75
C SER A 237 -4.46 10.38 13.33
N GLY A 238 -4.87 9.16 12.96
CA GLY A 238 -6.19 8.89 12.40
C GLY A 238 -6.34 9.25 10.91
N GLY A 239 -5.29 9.74 10.24
CA GLY A 239 -5.33 10.15 8.83
C GLY A 239 -5.70 9.04 7.84
N ALA A 240 -5.42 7.77 8.18
CA ALA A 240 -5.90 6.61 7.41
C ALA A 240 -7.44 6.58 7.31
N VAL A 241 -8.13 7.07 8.34
CA VAL A 241 -9.59 7.05 8.42
C VAL A 241 -10.22 8.39 8.08
N GLN A 242 -9.66 9.51 8.54
CA GLN A 242 -10.21 10.84 8.25
C GLN A 242 -10.02 11.22 6.78
N TYR A 243 -8.87 10.94 6.18
CA TYR A 243 -8.57 11.30 4.79
C TYR A 243 -8.66 10.08 3.90
N ARG A 244 -7.55 9.39 3.70
CA ARG A 244 -7.38 8.02 3.15
C ARG A 244 -5.87 7.76 3.05
N TRP A 245 -5.12 8.04 4.13
CA TRP A 245 -3.70 7.72 4.22
C TRP A 245 -3.51 6.20 4.37
N ASN A 246 -3.98 5.48 3.37
CA ASN A 246 -3.77 4.07 3.22
C ASN A 246 -2.28 3.78 2.99
N GLU A 247 -1.93 2.51 2.90
CA GLU A 247 -0.56 2.05 2.78
C GLU A 247 0.18 2.73 1.63
N GLN A 248 -0.48 2.99 0.50
CA GLN A 248 0.16 3.62 -0.67
C GLN A 248 0.73 5.02 -0.38
N GLY A 249 -0.03 5.85 0.32
CA GLY A 249 0.37 7.23 0.65
C GLY A 249 1.49 7.27 1.66
N VAL A 250 1.34 6.47 2.71
CA VAL A 250 2.35 6.35 3.76
C VAL A 250 3.63 5.71 3.22
N LEU A 251 3.54 4.69 2.37
CA LEU A 251 4.69 4.06 1.71
C LEU A 251 5.42 5.02 0.78
N GLY A 252 4.71 5.86 0.02
CA GLY A 252 5.31 6.91 -0.81
C GLY A 252 6.15 7.88 0.02
N MET A 253 5.54 8.47 1.05
CA MET A 253 6.20 9.40 1.95
C MET A 253 7.38 8.75 2.68
N LEU A 254 7.19 7.53 3.20
CA LEU A 254 8.21 6.75 3.89
C LEU A 254 9.40 6.43 2.98
N ALA A 255 9.14 6.03 1.72
CA ALA A 255 10.20 5.76 0.75
C ALA A 255 11.04 7.02 0.50
N GLN A 256 10.38 8.16 0.31
CA GLN A 256 11.05 9.43 0.06
C GLN A 256 11.84 9.99 1.27
N ILE A 257 11.39 9.67 2.49
CA ILE A 257 12.10 10.06 3.72
C ILE A 257 13.31 9.15 3.97
N PHE A 258 13.14 7.83 3.87
CA PHE A 258 14.09 6.86 4.45
C PHE A 258 14.81 5.97 3.44
N VAL A 259 14.27 5.73 2.24
CA VAL A 259 14.88 4.82 1.27
C VAL A 259 15.96 5.56 0.49
N GLU A 260 17.17 5.01 0.50
CA GLU A 260 18.29 5.57 -0.24
C GLU A 260 18.09 5.45 -1.75
N GLU A 261 18.71 6.36 -2.49
CA GLU A 261 18.73 6.30 -3.95
C GLU A 261 19.29 4.94 -4.41
N GLY A 262 18.60 4.31 -5.37
CA GLY A 262 18.94 2.96 -5.83
C GLY A 262 18.47 1.81 -4.92
N ARG A 263 17.87 2.07 -3.75
CA ARG A 263 17.29 1.02 -2.87
C ARG A 263 15.78 0.86 -3.00
N LEU A 264 15.15 1.65 -3.86
CA LEU A 264 13.77 1.48 -4.33
C LEU A 264 13.79 0.81 -5.71
N LEU A 265 13.22 -0.39 -5.82
CA LEU A 265 13.13 -1.15 -7.07
C LEU A 265 11.79 -0.89 -7.76
N ASN A 266 11.82 -0.57 -9.06
CA ASN A 266 10.66 -0.68 -9.93
C ASN A 266 10.68 -2.06 -10.59
N PHE A 267 9.66 -2.87 -10.32
CA PHE A 267 9.53 -4.18 -10.96
C PHE A 267 9.28 -4.03 -12.47
N THR A 268 9.90 -4.91 -13.25
CA THR A 268 9.85 -4.88 -14.72
C THR A 268 9.10 -6.05 -15.34
N PHE A 269 8.64 -7.01 -14.53
CA PHE A 269 7.84 -8.13 -15.03
C PHE A 269 6.45 -7.65 -15.47
N LEU A 270 5.82 -8.40 -16.38
CA LEU A 270 4.50 -8.07 -16.90
C LEU A 270 3.44 -8.17 -15.80
N PHE A 271 2.63 -7.14 -15.69
CA PHE A 271 1.63 -7.01 -14.64
C PHE A 271 0.36 -6.34 -15.14
N MET A 272 -0.79 -6.83 -14.67
CA MET A 272 -2.11 -6.26 -14.93
C MET A 272 -2.87 -6.08 -13.62
N HIS A 273 -3.64 -4.99 -13.49
CA HIS A 273 -4.49 -4.71 -12.33
C HIS A 273 -5.84 -4.18 -12.79
N ARG A 274 -6.92 -4.60 -12.12
CA ARG A 274 -8.32 -4.24 -12.44
C ARG A 274 -8.78 -4.68 -13.84
N VAL A 275 -8.21 -5.77 -14.35
CA VAL A 275 -8.72 -6.49 -15.53
C VAL A 275 -9.51 -7.72 -15.12
N SER A 276 -10.30 -8.27 -16.04
CA SER A 276 -11.02 -9.51 -15.75
C SER A 276 -10.06 -10.69 -15.54
N ALA A 277 -10.45 -11.65 -14.71
CA ALA A 277 -9.62 -12.84 -14.46
C ALA A 277 -9.37 -13.66 -15.74
N ALA A 278 -10.37 -13.75 -16.63
CA ALA A 278 -10.25 -14.45 -17.90
C ALA A 278 -9.24 -13.76 -18.83
N GLU A 279 -9.30 -12.44 -18.93
CA GLU A 279 -8.36 -11.65 -19.73
C GLU A 279 -6.91 -11.82 -19.25
N ALA A 280 -6.67 -11.74 -17.94
CA ALA A 280 -5.31 -11.92 -17.39
C ALA A 280 -4.74 -13.32 -17.63
N LEU A 281 -5.58 -14.36 -17.54
CA LEU A 281 -5.18 -15.75 -17.82
C LEU A 281 -4.84 -15.92 -19.32
N LEU A 282 -5.69 -15.41 -20.21
CA LEU A 282 -5.48 -15.47 -21.66
C LEU A 282 -4.21 -14.71 -22.07
N ALA A 283 -3.97 -13.53 -21.50
CA ALA A 283 -2.75 -12.75 -21.74
C ALA A 283 -1.47 -13.50 -21.33
N SER A 284 -1.59 -14.48 -20.44
CA SER A 284 -0.50 -15.35 -19.97
C SER A 284 -0.44 -16.71 -20.66
N GLY A 285 -1.25 -16.94 -21.69
CA GLY A 285 -1.35 -18.25 -22.36
C GLY A 285 -2.00 -19.36 -21.52
N LEU A 286 -2.67 -19.01 -20.42
CA LEU A 286 -3.37 -19.96 -19.55
C LEU A 286 -4.85 -20.05 -19.90
N SER A 287 -5.41 -21.26 -19.80
CA SER A 287 -6.86 -21.44 -19.98
C SER A 287 -7.65 -20.79 -18.83
N PRO A 288 -8.67 -19.97 -19.13
CA PRO A 288 -9.69 -19.58 -18.17
C PRO A 288 -10.29 -20.84 -17.54
N ASP A 289 -10.33 -20.88 -16.22
CA ASP A 289 -10.94 -22.00 -15.51
C ASP A 289 -12.46 -21.95 -15.74
N PRO A 290 -13.10 -23.03 -16.24
CA PRO A 290 -14.55 -23.06 -16.46
C PRO A 290 -15.36 -22.98 -15.15
N SER A 291 -14.70 -23.08 -13.99
CA SER A 291 -15.33 -22.95 -12.66
C SER A 291 -15.29 -21.53 -12.07
N VAL A 292 -14.85 -20.52 -12.84
CA VAL A 292 -14.82 -19.09 -12.45
C VAL A 292 -16.04 -18.34 -12.94
#